data_AF-A0A852ZS28-F1
#
_entry.id   AF-A0A852ZS28-F1
#
_cell.length_a   1.000
_cell.length_b   1.000
_cell.length_c   1.000
_cell.angle_alpha   90.00
_cell.angle_beta   90.00
_cell.angle_gamma   90.00
#
_symmetry.space_group_name_H-M   'P 1'
#
loop_
_entity.id
_entity.type
_entity.pdbx_description
1 polymer ?
#
loop_
_entity_poly.entity_id
_entity_poly.type
_entity_poly.pdbx_seq_one_letter_code
_entity_poly.pdbx_strand_id
1 'polypeptide(L)'
;MVQPRTASALTAVVLTLLTTASATTSAIAATADAPATATVVADWDKRTLTYRAAAGQANDLQVMDMPGGTETRRVAFNDEVPIQAGEPCTQPDPNDATRVVCELPADSPLLDDIRILLGDGDDGMFTDAPGVRLVDGGAGSDELHAHSAQVVLGGGGDDMLMGRVVMDGGDGMDHLMGDDGRQYLSGGRGDDHIEAYGGDDAVYAGSGEDHVSGGQGGDVILGGHDDDVLAGDEGADVLHGNHGDDTLHGGEGADRLVGGPGRDEVTQ
;
A
#
# COMPACT_ATOMS: atom_id res chain seq x y z
N MET A 1 73.29 6.05 -54.19
CA MET A 1 73.51 4.66 -53.75
C MET A 1 72.16 4.15 -53.25
N VAL A 2 71.60 3.16 -53.95
CA VAL A 2 70.37 2.39 -53.68
C VAL A 2 69.02 3.15 -53.66
N GLN A 3 68.36 3.18 -54.82
CA GLN A 3 66.90 3.29 -55.01
C GLN A 3 66.33 1.88 -55.23
N PRO A 4 65.12 1.56 -54.74
CA PRO A 4 64.31 0.50 -55.34
C PRO A 4 63.06 1.04 -56.05
N ARG A 5 62.82 0.44 -57.23
CA ARG A 5 61.65 0.48 -58.12
C ARG A 5 60.47 -0.24 -57.45
N THR A 6 59.20 0.07 -57.76
CA THR A 6 58.29 -0.54 -58.76
C THR A 6 56.86 -0.25 -58.24
N ALA A 7 55.73 -0.26 -58.96
CA ALA A 7 55.31 -0.41 -60.34
C ALA A 7 53.86 0.11 -60.38
N SER A 8 53.45 0.57 -61.56
CA SER A 8 52.09 1.00 -61.87
C SER A 8 51.15 -0.21 -62.00
N ALA A 9 49.92 -0.11 -61.49
CA ALA A 9 48.84 -1.04 -61.81
C ALA A 9 47.50 -0.30 -61.88
N LEU A 10 46.82 -0.47 -63.02
CA LEU A 10 45.45 -0.04 -63.29
C LEU A 10 44.46 -0.76 -62.36
N THR A 11 43.43 -0.06 -61.89
CA THR A 11 42.26 -0.71 -61.30
C THR A 11 40.99 -0.17 -61.95
N ALA A 12 40.25 -1.10 -62.55
CA ALA A 12 39.01 -0.88 -63.28
C ALA A 12 37.83 -0.56 -62.35
N VAL A 13 36.93 0.30 -62.83
CA VAL A 13 35.64 0.62 -62.20
C VAL A 13 34.69 -0.57 -62.42
N VAL A 14 34.21 -1.17 -61.34
CA VAL A 14 33.11 -2.14 -61.35
C VAL A 14 31.90 -1.49 -60.68
N LEU A 15 30.85 -1.30 -61.46
CA LEU A 15 29.54 -0.79 -61.06
C LEU A 15 28.71 -1.95 -60.49
N THR A 16 28.52 -1.99 -59.17
CA THR A 16 27.65 -2.97 -58.50
C THR A 16 26.24 -2.41 -58.35
N LEU A 17 25.26 -3.07 -58.99
CA LEU A 17 23.82 -2.82 -58.79
C LEU A 17 23.40 -3.33 -57.39
N LEU A 18 22.77 -2.47 -56.59
CA LEU A 18 22.05 -2.88 -55.37
C LEU A 18 20.70 -3.49 -55.75
N THR A 19 20.50 -4.77 -55.43
CA THR A 19 19.18 -5.40 -55.41
C THR A 19 18.61 -5.32 -54.00
N THR A 20 17.50 -4.62 -53.82
CA THR A 20 16.74 -4.60 -52.56
C THR A 20 15.94 -5.89 -52.41
N ALA A 21 16.30 -6.73 -51.43
CA ALA A 21 15.48 -7.85 -50.99
C ALA A 21 14.53 -7.37 -49.89
N SER A 22 13.23 -7.29 -50.19
CA SER A 22 12.19 -7.04 -49.18
C SER A 22 11.92 -8.33 -48.42
N ALA A 23 12.37 -8.39 -47.16
CA ALA A 23 11.96 -9.44 -46.23
C ALA A 23 10.61 -9.04 -45.61
N THR A 24 9.55 -9.77 -45.97
CA THR A 24 8.27 -9.70 -45.26
C THR A 24 8.41 -10.48 -43.96
N THR A 25 8.68 -9.81 -42.85
CA THR A 25 8.43 -10.37 -41.52
C THR A 25 6.93 -10.39 -41.31
N SER A 26 6.36 -11.60 -41.26
CA SER A 26 5.02 -11.81 -40.72
C SER A 26 5.03 -11.39 -39.26
N ALA A 27 4.47 -10.21 -38.98
CA ALA A 27 4.10 -9.84 -37.63
C ALA A 27 2.97 -10.79 -37.21
N ILE A 28 3.31 -11.77 -36.37
CA ILE A 28 2.32 -12.49 -35.58
C ILE A 28 1.72 -11.41 -34.68
N ALA A 29 0.48 -11.01 -34.95
CA ALA A 29 -0.27 -10.18 -34.04
C ALA A 29 -0.25 -10.89 -32.69
N ALA A 30 0.41 -10.28 -31.70
CA ALA A 30 0.21 -10.66 -30.31
C ALA A 30 -1.30 -10.60 -30.08
N THR A 31 -1.89 -11.76 -29.81
CA THR A 31 -3.22 -11.80 -29.22
C THR A 31 -3.16 -10.88 -28.02
N ALA A 32 -4.02 -9.86 -27.97
CA ALA A 32 -4.21 -9.09 -26.75
C ALA A 32 -4.39 -10.12 -25.63
N ASP A 33 -3.45 -10.16 -24.68
CA ASP A 33 -3.59 -10.99 -23.50
C ASP A 33 -4.96 -10.66 -22.90
N ALA A 34 -5.67 -11.68 -22.43
CA ALA A 34 -6.87 -11.42 -21.65
C ALA A 34 -6.50 -10.40 -20.55
N PRO A 35 -7.39 -9.43 -20.25
CA PRO A 35 -7.09 -8.46 -19.20
C PRO A 35 -6.67 -9.22 -17.95
N ALA A 36 -5.54 -8.80 -17.37
CA ALA A 36 -5.02 -9.43 -16.16
C ALA A 36 -6.12 -9.40 -15.10
N THR A 37 -6.26 -10.50 -14.37
CA THR A 37 -7.34 -10.70 -13.41
C THR A 37 -6.72 -10.83 -12.02
N ALA A 38 -7.37 -10.27 -11.00
CA ALA A 38 -6.98 -10.45 -9.61
C ALA A 38 -6.87 -11.93 -9.27
N THR A 39 -6.03 -12.28 -8.29
CA THR A 39 -5.78 -13.67 -7.91
C THR A 39 -5.84 -13.84 -6.40
N VAL A 40 -6.35 -15.00 -5.95
CA VAL A 40 -6.24 -15.41 -4.55
C VAL A 40 -5.51 -16.75 -4.50
N VAL A 41 -4.35 -16.78 -3.86
CA VAL A 41 -3.46 -17.95 -3.85
C VAL A 41 -2.92 -18.21 -2.45
N ALA A 42 -2.91 -19.48 -2.03
CA ALA A 42 -2.21 -19.91 -0.82
C ALA A 42 -0.77 -20.33 -1.12
N ASP A 43 0.17 -19.91 -0.28
CA ASP A 43 1.54 -20.42 -0.22
C ASP A 43 1.70 -21.19 1.11
N TRP A 44 1.69 -22.53 1.01
CA TRP A 44 1.72 -23.41 2.17
C TRP A 44 3.08 -23.43 2.89
N ASP A 45 4.17 -23.16 2.16
CA ASP A 45 5.52 -23.12 2.74
C ASP A 45 5.69 -21.85 3.57
N LYS A 46 5.21 -20.72 3.05
CA LYS A 46 5.20 -19.44 3.77
C LYS A 46 4.04 -19.31 4.74
N ARG A 47 3.04 -20.18 4.65
CA ARG A 47 1.79 -20.13 5.40
C ARG A 47 1.09 -18.79 5.21
N THR A 48 1.04 -18.29 3.98
CA THR A 48 0.34 -17.04 3.62
C THR A 48 -0.82 -17.28 2.65
N LEU A 49 -1.96 -16.65 2.85
CA LEU A 49 -3.02 -16.52 1.85
C LEU A 49 -2.96 -15.11 1.26
N THR A 50 -2.83 -14.98 -0.06
CA THR A 50 -2.61 -13.67 -0.69
C THR A 50 -3.67 -13.38 -1.73
N TYR A 51 -4.39 -12.28 -1.55
CA TYR A 51 -5.10 -11.58 -2.61
C TYR A 51 -4.10 -10.65 -3.31
N ARG A 52 -4.10 -10.65 -4.65
CA ARG A 52 -3.31 -9.74 -5.48
C ARG A 52 -4.17 -9.27 -6.63
N ALA A 53 -4.44 -7.98 -6.67
CA ALA A 53 -5.04 -7.32 -7.82
C ALA A 53 -4.15 -7.39 -9.06
N ALA A 54 -4.77 -7.24 -10.21
CA ALA A 54 -4.07 -7.12 -11.48
C ALA A 54 -3.76 -5.65 -11.79
N ALA A 55 -2.70 -5.41 -12.57
CA ALA A 55 -2.33 -4.06 -12.94
C ALA A 55 -3.46 -3.33 -13.69
N GLY A 56 -3.68 -2.07 -13.32
CA GLY A 56 -4.70 -1.15 -13.80
C GLY A 56 -6.12 -1.51 -13.37
N GLN A 57 -6.30 -2.39 -12.38
CA GLN A 57 -7.60 -2.64 -11.77
C GLN A 57 -7.89 -1.58 -10.70
N ALA A 58 -9.14 -1.17 -10.63
CA ALA A 58 -9.72 -0.52 -9.46
C ALA A 58 -10.63 -1.54 -8.81
N ASN A 59 -10.42 -1.79 -7.53
CA ASN A 59 -11.01 -2.87 -6.75
C ASN A 59 -11.97 -2.30 -5.69
N ASP A 60 -13.02 -3.05 -5.36
CA ASP A 60 -13.89 -2.80 -4.19
C ASP A 60 -13.96 -4.11 -3.39
N LEU A 61 -12.86 -4.42 -2.72
CA LEU A 61 -12.62 -5.73 -2.14
C LEU A 61 -13.21 -5.85 -0.74
N GLN A 62 -14.12 -6.80 -0.55
CA GLN A 62 -14.64 -7.21 0.75
C GLN A 62 -14.06 -8.56 1.15
N VAL A 63 -13.31 -8.58 2.25
CA VAL A 63 -12.76 -9.81 2.84
C VAL A 63 -13.48 -10.13 4.14
N MET A 64 -14.21 -11.25 4.14
CA MET A 64 -15.12 -11.62 5.22
C MET A 64 -14.80 -13.00 5.78
N ASP A 65 -14.89 -13.13 7.10
CA ASP A 65 -14.94 -14.44 7.73
C ASP A 65 -16.31 -15.09 7.50
N MET A 66 -16.32 -16.34 7.07
CA MET A 66 -17.54 -17.10 6.85
C MET A 66 -17.68 -18.20 7.91
N PRO A 67 -18.91 -18.48 8.39
CA PRO A 67 -19.15 -19.59 9.30
C PRO A 67 -18.57 -20.88 8.74
N GLY A 68 -17.63 -21.46 9.47
CA GLY A 68 -16.96 -22.71 9.14
C GLY A 68 -17.60 -23.93 9.81
N GLY A 69 -17.03 -25.12 9.53
CA GLY A 69 -17.27 -26.31 10.34
C GLY A 69 -16.37 -26.31 11.58
N THR A 70 -16.44 -27.35 12.41
CA THR A 70 -15.55 -27.48 13.58
C THR A 70 -14.07 -27.64 13.21
N GLU A 71 -13.78 -28.07 11.99
CA GLU A 71 -12.43 -28.35 11.50
C GLU A 71 -12.04 -27.47 10.30
N THR A 72 -12.93 -26.61 9.83
CA THR A 72 -12.71 -25.76 8.66
C THR A 72 -13.10 -24.33 8.96
N ARG A 73 -12.23 -23.38 8.64
CA ARG A 73 -12.54 -21.96 8.59
C ARG A 73 -12.61 -21.53 7.14
N ARG A 74 -13.49 -20.58 6.83
CA ARG A 74 -13.72 -20.12 5.47
C ARG A 74 -13.55 -18.62 5.39
N VAL A 75 -12.81 -18.18 4.40
CA VAL A 75 -12.63 -16.75 4.11
C VAL A 75 -13.15 -16.49 2.71
N ALA A 76 -13.98 -15.48 2.56
CA ALA A 76 -14.50 -15.03 1.28
C ALA A 76 -13.85 -13.72 0.86
N PHE A 77 -13.58 -13.62 -0.44
CA PHE A 77 -13.14 -12.43 -1.13
C PHE A 77 -14.23 -12.11 -2.15
N ASN A 78 -14.86 -10.94 -2.03
CA ASN A 78 -15.83 -10.43 -3.00
C ASN A 78 -15.31 -9.12 -3.54
N ASP A 79 -15.46 -8.89 -4.83
CA ASP A 79 -14.93 -7.69 -5.49
C ASP A 79 -15.90 -7.24 -6.61
N GLU A 80 -15.65 -6.08 -7.19
CA GLU A 80 -16.35 -5.60 -8.39
C GLU A 80 -15.75 -6.21 -9.66
N VAL A 81 -14.44 -6.49 -9.65
CA VAL A 81 -13.74 -7.13 -10.78
C VAL A 81 -13.61 -8.64 -10.59
N PRO A 82 -13.46 -9.42 -11.68
CA PRO A 82 -13.26 -10.86 -11.58
C PRO A 82 -11.99 -11.23 -10.79
N ILE A 83 -12.07 -12.33 -10.04
CA ILE A 83 -10.97 -12.91 -9.27
C ILE A 83 -10.75 -14.36 -9.71
N GLN A 84 -9.51 -14.68 -10.05
CA GLN A 84 -9.06 -16.04 -10.31
C GLN A 84 -8.70 -16.76 -9.01
N ALA A 85 -9.43 -17.82 -8.68
CA ALA A 85 -9.15 -18.67 -7.54
C ALA A 85 -7.95 -19.61 -7.79
N GLY A 86 -6.96 -19.58 -6.90
CA GLY A 86 -5.92 -20.60 -6.76
C GLY A 86 -6.23 -21.56 -5.60
N GLU A 87 -5.64 -22.75 -5.58
CA GLU A 87 -5.86 -23.72 -4.50
C GLU A 87 -5.46 -23.14 -3.12
N PRO A 88 -6.23 -23.40 -2.04
CA PRO A 88 -7.42 -24.26 -1.94
C PRO A 88 -8.75 -23.52 -2.19
N CYS A 89 -8.72 -22.34 -2.81
CA CYS A 89 -9.89 -21.50 -3.02
C CYS A 89 -10.70 -21.92 -4.25
N THR A 90 -12.00 -21.65 -4.21
CA THR A 90 -12.94 -21.99 -5.28
C THR A 90 -13.93 -20.86 -5.53
N GLN A 91 -14.47 -20.78 -6.74
CA GLN A 91 -15.62 -19.93 -7.06
C GLN A 91 -16.91 -20.69 -6.73
N PRO A 92 -17.73 -20.23 -5.77
CA PRO A 92 -18.92 -20.96 -5.33
C PRO A 92 -20.04 -20.97 -6.37
N ASP A 93 -20.16 -19.92 -7.19
CA ASP A 93 -21.08 -19.84 -8.32
C ASP A 93 -20.28 -19.66 -9.63
N PRO A 94 -20.37 -20.57 -10.61
CA PRO A 94 -19.63 -20.47 -11.86
C PRO A 94 -20.05 -19.29 -12.75
N ASN A 95 -21.16 -18.61 -12.45
CA ASN A 95 -21.60 -17.40 -13.16
C ASN A 95 -21.19 -16.11 -12.42
N ASP A 96 -20.61 -16.23 -11.23
CA ASP A 96 -20.11 -15.13 -10.44
C ASP A 96 -18.59 -15.24 -10.31
N ALA A 97 -17.89 -14.55 -11.20
CA ALA A 97 -16.43 -14.56 -11.22
C ALA A 97 -15.81 -13.60 -10.19
N THR A 98 -16.60 -12.79 -9.49
CA THR A 98 -16.09 -11.76 -8.55
C THR A 98 -16.07 -12.24 -7.10
N ARG A 99 -16.51 -13.49 -6.86
CA ARG A 99 -16.51 -14.12 -5.55
C ARG A 99 -15.62 -15.36 -5.50
N VAL A 100 -14.68 -15.38 -4.55
CA VAL A 100 -13.81 -16.52 -4.25
C VAL A 100 -13.92 -16.89 -2.78
N VAL A 101 -14.03 -18.19 -2.49
CA VAL A 101 -14.08 -18.72 -1.11
C VAL A 101 -12.94 -19.72 -0.91
N CYS A 102 -12.13 -19.47 0.12
CA CYS A 102 -11.05 -20.35 0.53
C CYS A 102 -11.49 -21.18 1.74
N GLU A 103 -11.46 -22.51 1.61
CA GLU A 103 -11.70 -23.41 2.73
C GLU A 103 -10.36 -23.90 3.29
N LEU A 104 -10.08 -23.54 4.55
CA LEU A 104 -8.81 -23.83 5.23
C LEU A 104 -9.08 -24.66 6.50
N PRO A 105 -8.14 -25.53 6.93
CA PRO A 105 -8.24 -26.18 8.23
C PRO A 105 -8.36 -25.13 9.35
N ALA A 106 -9.22 -25.35 10.34
CA ALA A 106 -9.49 -24.36 11.40
C ALA A 106 -8.23 -23.97 12.20
N ASP A 107 -7.32 -24.92 12.41
CA ASP A 107 -6.02 -24.70 13.08
C ASP A 107 -4.89 -24.31 12.09
N SER A 108 -5.23 -23.89 10.88
CA SER A 108 -4.24 -23.59 9.84
C SER A 108 -3.53 -22.27 10.14
N PRO A 109 -2.18 -22.24 10.12
CA PRO A 109 -1.43 -21.00 10.31
C PRO A 109 -1.62 -20.01 9.14
N LEU A 110 -2.14 -20.46 7.99
CA LEU A 110 -2.52 -19.57 6.88
C LEU A 110 -3.58 -18.54 7.29
N LEU A 111 -4.40 -18.88 8.28
CA LEU A 111 -5.48 -18.03 8.78
C LEU A 111 -4.99 -16.93 9.71
N ASP A 112 -3.69 -16.90 10.03
CA ASP A 112 -3.05 -15.85 10.81
C ASP A 112 -2.23 -14.89 9.90
N ASP A 113 -2.21 -15.16 8.59
CA ASP A 113 -1.37 -14.46 7.63
C ASP A 113 -2.04 -14.30 6.26
N ILE A 114 -3.16 -13.58 6.28
CA ILE A 114 -3.81 -13.10 5.06
C ILE A 114 -3.17 -11.78 4.64
N ARG A 115 -2.79 -11.68 3.37
CA ARG A 115 -2.22 -10.47 2.75
C ARG A 115 -3.10 -10.00 1.60
N ILE A 116 -3.35 -8.71 1.51
CA ILE A 116 -4.15 -8.06 0.47
C ILE A 116 -3.25 -7.02 -0.21
N LEU A 117 -3.16 -7.05 -1.54
CA LEU A 117 -2.34 -6.16 -2.36
C LEU A 117 -3.22 -5.64 -3.51
N LEU A 118 -3.60 -4.35 -3.49
CA LEU A 118 -4.66 -3.78 -4.36
C LEU A 118 -4.15 -3.10 -5.65
N GLY A 119 -2.89 -2.66 -5.68
CA GLY A 119 -2.18 -2.44 -6.94
C GLY A 119 -1.93 -0.98 -7.27
N ASP A 120 -2.45 -0.50 -8.40
CA ASP A 120 -2.17 0.83 -8.97
C ASP A 120 -3.43 1.63 -9.35
N GLY A 121 -4.61 1.13 -8.99
CA GLY A 121 -5.88 1.84 -9.17
C GLY A 121 -6.33 2.52 -7.90
N ASP A 122 -7.38 3.33 -8.00
CA ASP A 122 -8.05 3.88 -6.82
C ASP A 122 -8.94 2.76 -6.23
N ASP A 123 -8.52 2.19 -5.12
CA ASP A 123 -9.05 0.95 -4.59
C ASP A 123 -9.83 1.15 -3.27
N GLY A 124 -11.02 0.59 -3.21
CA GLY A 124 -11.77 0.42 -1.98
C GLY A 124 -11.53 -0.96 -1.39
N MET A 125 -11.41 -1.05 -0.06
CA MET A 125 -11.51 -2.33 0.60
C MET A 125 -12.17 -2.25 1.98
N PHE A 126 -12.80 -3.35 2.38
CA PHE A 126 -13.34 -3.53 3.73
C PHE A 126 -12.98 -4.92 4.27
N THR A 127 -12.46 -4.98 5.51
CA THR A 127 -12.30 -6.25 6.20
C THR A 127 -12.43 -6.17 7.73
N ASP A 128 -13.20 -7.10 8.27
CA ASP A 128 -13.25 -7.48 9.68
C ASP A 128 -12.73 -8.91 9.91
N ALA A 129 -12.24 -9.56 8.86
CA ALA A 129 -11.84 -10.95 8.90
C ALA A 129 -10.61 -11.13 9.81
N PRO A 130 -10.62 -12.05 10.79
CA PRO A 130 -9.47 -12.27 11.64
C PRO A 130 -8.27 -12.79 10.85
N GLY A 131 -7.07 -12.37 11.24
CA GLY A 131 -5.82 -12.88 10.69
C GLY A 131 -5.37 -12.23 9.38
N VAL A 132 -6.00 -11.13 8.99
CA VAL A 132 -5.39 -10.19 8.04
C VAL A 132 -4.15 -9.59 8.69
N ARG A 133 -3.00 -9.81 8.08
CA ARG A 133 -1.72 -9.29 8.55
C ARG A 133 -1.32 -8.03 7.82
N LEU A 134 -1.55 -7.97 6.52
CA LEU A 134 -1.15 -6.85 5.67
C LEU A 134 -2.27 -6.49 4.71
N VAL A 135 -2.58 -5.20 4.65
CA VAL A 135 -3.26 -4.54 3.54
C VAL A 135 -2.27 -3.53 2.95
N ASP A 136 -2.10 -3.58 1.64
CA ASP A 136 -1.22 -2.72 0.86
C ASP A 136 -2.07 -2.17 -0.30
N GLY A 137 -2.43 -0.89 -0.22
CA GLY A 137 -3.21 -0.17 -1.23
C GLY A 137 -2.43 -0.11 -2.53
N GLY A 138 -1.25 0.50 -2.47
CA GLY A 138 -0.25 0.47 -3.52
C GLY A 138 -0.07 1.86 -4.11
N ALA A 139 -0.49 2.07 -5.35
CA ALA A 139 -0.59 3.42 -5.92
C ALA A 139 -2.05 3.67 -6.27
N GLY A 140 -2.46 4.94 -6.29
CA GLY A 140 -3.87 5.30 -6.41
C GLY A 140 -4.35 5.96 -5.12
N SER A 141 -5.51 6.59 -5.16
CA SER A 141 -6.16 7.13 -3.98
C SER A 141 -7.13 6.10 -3.42
N ASP A 142 -6.77 5.48 -2.30
CA ASP A 142 -7.41 4.29 -1.77
C ASP A 142 -8.28 4.58 -0.53
N GLU A 143 -9.34 3.79 -0.34
CA GLU A 143 -10.18 3.79 0.86
C GLU A 143 -10.08 2.43 1.58
N LEU A 144 -9.24 2.36 2.62
CA LEU A 144 -8.82 1.13 3.28
C LEU A 144 -9.45 0.96 4.67
N HIS A 145 -10.66 0.39 4.74
CA HIS A 145 -11.34 0.06 6.00
C HIS A 145 -10.87 -1.28 6.60
N ALA A 146 -9.62 -1.32 7.09
CA ALA A 146 -8.88 -2.53 7.46
C ALA A 146 -8.81 -2.78 8.98
N HIS A 147 -9.96 -2.72 9.65
CA HIS A 147 -10.09 -2.80 11.11
C HIS A 147 -9.46 -4.04 11.76
N SER A 148 -9.33 -5.17 11.05
CA SER A 148 -8.69 -6.38 11.59
C SER A 148 -7.20 -6.50 11.26
N ALA A 149 -6.71 -5.72 10.30
CA ALA A 149 -5.35 -5.80 9.78
C ALA A 149 -4.32 -5.34 10.82
N GLN A 150 -3.14 -5.97 10.82
CA GLN A 150 -2.03 -5.55 11.67
C GLN A 150 -1.24 -4.41 11.04
N VAL A 151 -1.06 -4.45 9.72
CA VAL A 151 -0.34 -3.42 8.97
C VAL A 151 -1.21 -2.99 7.81
N VAL A 152 -1.40 -1.68 7.68
CA VAL A 152 -2.08 -1.03 6.56
C VAL A 152 -1.10 -0.06 5.93
N LEU A 153 -0.89 -0.15 4.63
CA LEU A 153 -0.05 0.76 3.85
C LEU A 153 -0.96 1.38 2.78
N GLY A 154 -1.02 2.71 2.72
CA GLY A 154 -1.71 3.43 1.65
C GLY A 154 -0.87 3.34 0.37
N GLY A 155 0.33 3.90 0.44
CA GLY A 155 1.36 3.75 -0.56
C GLY A 155 1.59 5.06 -1.30
N GLY A 156 0.86 5.34 -2.38
CA GLY A 156 1.00 6.63 -3.05
C GLY A 156 -0.26 7.08 -3.76
N GLY A 157 -0.62 8.34 -3.57
CA GLY A 157 -1.96 8.87 -3.82
C GLY A 157 -2.53 9.35 -2.49
N ASP A 158 -3.65 10.07 -2.55
CA ASP A 158 -4.31 10.57 -1.33
C ASP A 158 -5.20 9.45 -0.77
N ASP A 159 -4.83 8.85 0.37
CA ASP A 159 -5.44 7.64 0.90
C ASP A 159 -6.25 7.87 2.20
N MET A 160 -7.21 6.99 2.48
CA MET A 160 -7.93 6.92 3.76
C MET A 160 -7.69 5.56 4.41
N LEU A 161 -7.07 5.54 5.59
CA LEU A 161 -6.65 4.32 6.28
C LEU A 161 -7.39 4.16 7.61
N MET A 162 -7.97 2.98 7.84
CA MET A 162 -8.41 2.54 9.16
C MET A 162 -7.75 1.19 9.49
N GLY A 163 -7.03 1.13 10.60
CA GLY A 163 -6.23 -0.04 10.97
C GLY A 163 -5.98 -0.12 12.48
N ARG A 164 -5.34 -1.20 12.92
CA ARG A 164 -5.28 -1.53 14.36
C ARG A 164 -3.92 -1.40 15.03
N VAL A 165 -2.81 -1.53 14.28
CA VAL A 165 -1.48 -1.58 14.92
C VAL A 165 -0.48 -0.68 14.21
N VAL A 166 -0.32 -0.84 12.90
CA VAL A 166 0.60 -0.02 12.11
C VAL A 166 -0.15 0.52 10.90
N MET A 167 -0.08 1.83 10.70
CA MET A 167 -0.53 2.51 9.49
C MET A 167 0.57 3.40 8.96
N ASP A 168 0.75 3.37 7.64
CA ASP A 168 1.66 4.22 6.89
C ASP A 168 0.90 4.76 5.68
N GLY A 169 0.64 6.08 5.65
CA GLY A 169 -0.08 6.75 4.57
C GLY A 169 0.73 6.65 3.27
N GLY A 170 1.94 7.18 3.28
CA GLY A 170 2.89 7.05 2.18
C GLY A 170 3.15 8.37 1.49
N ASP A 171 2.90 8.45 0.19
CA ASP A 171 3.02 9.69 -0.60
C ASP A 171 1.62 10.23 -0.94
N GLY A 172 1.20 11.37 -0.43
CA GLY A 172 -0.12 11.93 -0.72
C GLY A 172 -0.65 12.76 0.44
N MET A 173 -1.87 13.28 0.33
CA MET A 173 -2.57 13.81 1.49
C MET A 173 -3.43 12.69 2.09
N ASP A 174 -2.94 12.08 3.16
CA ASP A 174 -3.55 10.88 3.73
C ASP A 174 -4.41 11.20 4.95
N HIS A 175 -5.46 10.41 5.17
CA HIS A 175 -6.26 10.43 6.38
C HIS A 175 -6.13 9.10 7.12
N LEU A 176 -5.40 9.11 8.24
CA LEU A 176 -5.19 7.94 9.08
C LEU A 176 -6.10 8.02 10.32
N MET A 177 -6.89 6.98 10.52
CA MET A 177 -7.83 6.84 11.62
C MET A 177 -7.52 5.59 12.45
N GLY A 178 -7.10 5.82 13.70
CA GLY A 178 -6.76 4.82 14.69
C GLY A 178 -7.95 4.05 15.29
N ASP A 179 -7.73 3.45 16.46
CA ASP A 179 -8.74 2.79 17.26
C ASP A 179 -8.42 2.96 18.76
N ASP A 180 -9.05 2.18 19.66
CA ASP A 180 -8.81 2.32 21.11
C ASP A 180 -7.55 1.58 21.61
N GLY A 181 -6.73 1.05 20.70
CA GLY A 181 -5.52 0.30 20.99
C GLY A 181 -4.26 1.04 20.59
N ARG A 182 -3.16 0.75 21.30
CA ARG A 182 -1.84 1.32 20.97
C ARG A 182 -1.40 1.03 19.53
N GLN A 183 -1.09 2.10 18.80
CA GLN A 183 -0.74 2.13 17.38
C GLN A 183 0.60 2.83 17.09
N TYR A 184 1.10 2.57 15.88
CA TYR A 184 2.19 3.30 15.25
C TYR A 184 1.67 3.86 13.93
N LEU A 185 1.69 5.18 13.81
CA LEU A 185 1.08 5.93 12.72
C LEU A 185 2.15 6.76 12.03
N SER A 186 2.22 6.68 10.70
CA SER A 186 3.13 7.45 9.86
C SER A 186 2.30 8.10 8.76
N GLY A 187 2.27 9.42 8.66
CA GLY A 187 1.60 10.12 7.55
C GLY A 187 2.41 9.91 6.27
N GLY A 188 3.65 10.41 6.27
CA GLY A 188 4.62 10.16 5.20
C GLY A 188 5.02 11.46 4.51
N ARG A 189 4.69 11.60 3.23
CA ARG A 189 4.90 12.84 2.47
C ARG A 189 3.57 13.40 2.02
N GLY A 190 3.38 14.69 2.25
CA GLY A 190 2.18 15.43 1.88
C GLY A 190 1.49 15.93 3.15
N ASP A 191 0.39 16.65 2.98
CA ASP A 191 -0.30 17.28 4.09
C ASP A 191 -1.31 16.27 4.68
N ASP A 192 -0.95 15.64 5.79
CA ASP A 192 -1.67 14.49 6.33
C ASP A 192 -2.61 14.87 7.47
N HIS A 193 -3.69 14.10 7.64
CA HIS A 193 -4.58 14.16 8.77
C HIS A 193 -4.54 12.85 9.57
N ILE A 194 -4.11 12.90 10.82
CA ILE A 194 -3.91 11.71 11.66
C ILE A 194 -4.72 11.84 12.94
N GLU A 195 -5.63 10.91 13.17
CA GLU A 195 -6.42 10.77 14.40
C GLU A 195 -6.09 9.42 15.05
N ALA A 196 -5.30 9.41 16.12
CA ALA A 196 -4.87 8.16 16.77
C ALA A 196 -5.97 7.54 17.67
N TYR A 197 -6.93 8.35 18.13
CA TYR A 197 -8.04 7.97 19.00
C TYR A 197 -7.67 7.55 20.41
N GLY A 198 -7.31 6.31 20.68
CA GLY A 198 -7.11 5.85 22.05
C GLY A 198 -6.00 4.82 22.15
N GLY A 199 -5.23 4.87 23.24
CA GLY A 199 -4.02 4.07 23.35
C GLY A 199 -2.84 4.95 23.74
N ASP A 200 -1.69 4.32 23.97
CA ASP A 200 -0.44 5.07 24.16
C ASP A 200 0.30 5.07 22.81
N ASP A 201 -0.03 6.02 21.93
CA ASP A 201 0.29 5.95 20.51
C ASP A 201 1.64 6.58 20.15
N ALA A 202 2.18 6.16 19.01
CA ALA A 202 3.39 6.74 18.43
C ALA A 202 3.11 7.23 17.02
N VAL A 203 3.09 8.55 16.85
CA VAL A 203 2.78 9.23 15.59
C VAL A 203 4.00 9.97 15.05
N TYR A 204 4.27 9.78 13.77
CA TYR A 204 5.21 10.59 12.99
C TYR A 204 4.46 11.14 11.78
N ALA A 205 4.21 12.45 11.74
CA ALA A 205 3.38 13.05 10.70
C ALA A 205 4.11 13.02 9.36
N GLY A 206 5.32 13.57 9.30
CA GLY A 206 6.23 13.35 8.18
C GLY A 206 6.75 14.64 7.59
N SER A 207 6.47 14.88 6.31
CA SER A 207 6.78 16.15 5.66
C SER A 207 5.54 16.68 4.98
N GLY A 208 5.19 17.94 5.24
CA GLY A 208 3.93 18.54 4.80
C GLY A 208 3.35 19.36 5.94
N GLU A 209 2.27 20.08 5.69
CA GLU A 209 1.54 20.80 6.75
C GLU A 209 0.54 19.85 7.43
N ASP A 210 1.01 19.09 8.41
CA ASP A 210 0.24 17.97 8.98
C ASP A 210 -0.71 18.39 10.11
N HIS A 211 -1.79 17.64 10.30
CA HIS A 211 -2.73 17.79 11.41
C HIS A 211 -2.86 16.49 12.20
N VAL A 212 -2.39 16.48 13.45
CA VAL A 212 -2.34 15.29 14.29
C VAL A 212 -3.11 15.48 15.60
N SER A 213 -3.94 14.49 15.95
CA SER A 213 -4.59 14.34 17.26
C SER A 213 -4.21 12.98 17.87
N GLY A 214 -3.62 13.01 19.07
CA GLY A 214 -3.26 11.82 19.85
C GLY A 214 -4.49 11.14 20.47
N GLY A 215 -5.46 11.92 20.94
CA GLY A 215 -6.66 11.38 21.55
C GLY A 215 -6.44 10.99 23.01
N GLN A 216 -6.74 9.74 23.39
CA GLN A 216 -6.72 9.29 24.78
C GLN A 216 -5.51 8.39 25.07
N GLY A 217 -4.62 8.83 25.96
CA GLY A 217 -3.54 8.01 26.50
C GLY A 217 -2.22 8.77 26.52
N GLY A 218 -1.11 8.07 26.75
CA GLY A 218 0.20 8.72 26.80
C GLY A 218 0.88 8.71 25.43
N ASP A 219 0.66 9.74 24.63
CA ASP A 219 1.05 9.74 23.23
C ASP A 219 2.43 10.33 22.98
N VAL A 220 3.07 9.88 21.90
CA VAL A 220 4.30 10.44 21.36
C VAL A 220 4.06 10.89 19.93
N ILE A 221 4.01 12.20 19.74
CA ILE A 221 3.72 12.84 18.44
C ILE A 221 4.94 13.62 17.98
N LEU A 222 5.37 13.34 16.76
CA LEU A 222 6.42 14.06 16.06
C LEU A 222 5.79 14.65 14.78
N GLY A 223 5.83 15.97 14.62
CA GLY A 223 5.33 16.66 13.41
C GLY A 223 6.21 16.34 12.22
N GLY A 224 7.37 17.00 12.14
CA GLY A 224 8.42 16.58 11.21
C GLY A 224 9.03 17.74 10.45
N HIS A 225 8.67 17.90 9.19
CA HIS A 225 9.08 19.02 8.38
C HIS A 225 7.86 19.82 7.96
N ASP A 226 8.05 21.15 7.89
CA ASP A 226 7.02 22.13 7.53
C ASP A 226 6.06 22.41 8.69
N ASP A 227 5.05 23.25 8.48
CA ASP A 227 4.30 23.88 9.59
C ASP A 227 3.17 22.96 10.09
N ASP A 228 3.36 22.34 11.27
CA ASP A 228 2.44 21.30 11.76
C ASP A 228 1.44 21.80 12.83
N VAL A 229 0.27 21.13 12.92
CA VAL A 229 -0.69 21.28 14.02
C VAL A 229 -0.79 19.98 14.81
N LEU A 230 -0.32 19.99 16.05
CA LEU A 230 -0.22 18.81 16.90
C LEU A 230 -1.04 18.96 18.19
N ALA A 231 -1.92 18.02 18.47
CA ALA A 231 -2.70 17.94 19.71
C ALA A 231 -2.45 16.62 20.44
N GLY A 232 -2.07 16.68 21.72
CA GLY A 232 -1.94 15.51 22.60
C GLY A 232 -3.27 15.03 23.16
N ASP A 233 -4.22 15.94 23.36
CA ASP A 233 -5.56 15.68 23.90
C ASP A 233 -5.57 15.17 25.36
N GLU A 234 -6.09 13.98 25.66
CA GLU A 234 -6.22 13.46 27.02
C GLU A 234 -5.03 12.55 27.38
N GLY A 235 -4.19 12.93 28.34
CA GLY A 235 -3.23 11.99 28.91
C GLY A 235 -1.91 12.59 29.37
N ALA A 236 -0.78 12.05 28.94
CA ALA A 236 0.52 12.55 29.39
C ALA A 236 1.49 12.47 28.24
N ASP A 237 1.47 13.51 27.43
CA ASP A 237 1.91 13.41 26.05
C ASP A 237 3.30 13.98 25.83
N VAL A 238 3.89 13.59 24.72
CA VAL A 238 5.16 14.10 24.21
C VAL A 238 4.92 14.59 22.81
N LEU A 239 4.94 15.91 22.62
CA LEU A 239 4.84 16.52 21.29
C LEU A 239 6.17 17.18 20.92
N HIS A 240 6.61 16.93 19.69
CA HIS A 240 7.74 17.62 19.08
C HIS A 240 7.38 18.08 17.66
N GLY A 241 7.27 19.39 17.46
CA GLY A 241 7.00 19.98 16.13
C GLY A 241 8.11 19.68 15.13
N ASN A 242 9.36 19.66 15.60
CA ASN A 242 10.57 19.57 14.77
C ASN A 242 10.77 20.84 13.93
N HIS A 243 10.83 20.76 12.60
CA HIS A 243 11.19 21.90 11.75
C HIS A 243 9.94 22.53 11.14
N GLY A 244 9.64 23.80 11.46
CA GLY A 244 8.44 24.47 10.95
C GLY A 244 7.99 25.53 11.93
N ASP A 245 7.09 26.41 11.52
CA ASP A 245 6.36 27.29 12.42
C ASP A 245 5.14 26.53 13.00
N ASP A 246 5.38 25.69 14.02
CA ASP A 246 4.40 24.70 14.49
C ASP A 246 3.39 25.23 15.51
N THR A 247 2.21 24.61 15.59
CA THR A 247 1.21 24.81 16.65
C THR A 247 1.05 23.54 17.48
N LEU A 248 1.38 23.60 18.78
CA LEU A 248 1.32 22.48 19.71
C LEU A 248 0.31 22.74 20.83
N HIS A 249 -0.59 21.80 21.05
CA HIS A 249 -1.56 21.77 22.14
C HIS A 249 -1.37 20.51 22.98
N GLY A 250 -0.96 20.67 24.25
CA GLY A 250 -0.77 19.55 25.17
C GLY A 250 -2.09 18.89 25.55
N GLY A 251 -3.05 19.69 26.05
CA GLY A 251 -4.36 19.18 26.43
C GLY A 251 -4.45 18.85 27.93
N GLU A 252 -5.24 17.84 28.27
CA GLU A 252 -5.41 17.42 29.65
C GLU A 252 -4.25 16.54 30.10
N GLY A 253 -3.35 17.07 30.92
CA GLY A 253 -2.46 16.26 31.73
C GLY A 253 -1.07 16.83 31.92
N ALA A 254 -0.07 15.95 31.90
CA ALA A 254 1.31 16.29 32.27
C ALA A 254 2.24 16.16 31.07
N ASP A 255 2.09 17.09 30.12
CA ASP A 255 2.66 16.92 28.78
C ASP A 255 4.02 17.60 28.66
N ARG A 256 4.79 17.14 27.68
CA ARG A 256 6.09 17.70 27.31
C ARG A 256 6.06 18.13 25.85
N LEU A 257 5.99 19.44 25.67
CA LEU A 257 5.91 20.07 24.36
C LEU A 257 7.26 20.70 23.99
N VAL A 258 7.71 20.45 22.77
CA VAL A 258 8.90 21.08 22.17
C VAL A 258 8.48 21.52 20.77
N GLY A 259 8.50 22.81 20.44
CA GLY A 259 8.23 23.24 19.06
C GLY A 259 9.40 22.82 18.16
N GLY A 260 10.47 23.59 18.17
CA GLY A 260 11.73 23.19 17.53
C GLY A 260 12.39 24.38 16.87
N PRO A 261 13.10 24.20 15.74
CA PRO A 261 13.49 25.32 14.90
C PRO A 261 12.28 25.92 14.17
N GLY A 262 11.89 27.15 14.55
CA GLY A 262 10.78 27.85 13.92
C GLY A 262 10.20 28.94 14.83
N ARG A 263 9.02 29.45 14.46
CA ARG A 263 8.21 30.36 15.27
C ARG A 263 6.97 29.65 15.80
N ASP A 264 7.20 28.84 16.82
CA ASP A 264 6.17 27.92 17.30
C ASP A 264 5.19 28.58 18.28
N GLU A 265 3.92 28.17 18.23
CA GLU A 265 2.90 28.42 19.23
C GLU A 265 2.69 27.18 20.10
N VAL A 266 3.02 27.27 21.38
CA VAL A 266 2.94 26.14 22.32
C VAL A 266 1.99 26.48 23.45
N THR A 267 0.90 25.70 23.55
CA THR A 267 -0.10 25.81 24.61
C THR A 267 -0.15 24.51 25.40
N GLN A 268 -0.08 24.65 26.73
CA GLN A 268 -0.32 23.55 27.66
C GLN A 268 -1.81 23.49 27.99
#